data_AF-A0A1X7STU8-F1
#
_entry.id   AF-A0A1X7STU8-F1
#
_cell.length_a   1.000
_cell.length_b   1.000
_cell.length_c   1.000
_cell.angle_alpha   90.00
_cell.angle_beta   90.00
_cell.angle_gamma   90.00
#
_symmetry.space_group_name_H-M   'P 1'
#
loop_
_entity.id
_entity.type
_entity.pdbx_description
1 polymer ?
#
loop_
_entity_poly.entity_id
_entity_poly.type
_entity_poly.pdbx_seq_one_letter_code
_entity_poly.pdbx_strand_id
1 'polypeptide(L)' 'MANEAVTQVQEIRDITKIERIGAHSHIRGLGLDDALEPRPISQGMVGQQAARRAAGVILEMVK' A
#
# COMPACT_ATOMS: atom_id res chain seq x y z
N MET A 1 -27.03 6.81 -38.85
CA MET A 1 -25.63 6.82 -38.36
C MET A 1 -25.69 7.40 -36.95
N ALA A 2 -25.84 6.56 -35.91
CA ALA A 2 -24.76 6.08 -35.03
C ALA A 2 -23.93 7.26 -34.49
N ASN A 3 -23.80 7.54 -33.19
CA ASN A 3 -23.56 6.62 -32.08
C ASN A 3 -23.71 7.45 -30.78
N GLU A 4 -24.78 7.26 -30.00
CA GLU A 4 -24.85 7.78 -28.63
C GLU A 4 -24.01 6.86 -27.75
N ALA A 5 -22.81 7.30 -27.40
CA ALA A 5 -21.93 6.58 -26.50
C ALA A 5 -22.55 6.57 -25.09
N VAL A 6 -23.20 5.46 -24.76
CA VAL A 6 -23.67 5.16 -23.41
C VAL A 6 -22.45 5.07 -22.49
N THR A 7 -22.20 6.12 -21.71
CA THR A 7 -21.27 6.08 -20.59
C THR A 7 -21.80 5.11 -19.55
N GLN A 8 -21.32 3.87 -19.59
CA GLN A 8 -21.50 2.91 -18.51
C GLN A 8 -20.78 3.45 -17.27
N VAL A 9 -21.54 3.91 -16.30
CA VAL A 9 -21.03 4.20 -14.95
C VAL A 9 -20.61 2.85 -14.36
N GLN A 10 -19.31 2.62 -14.24
CA GLN A 10 -18.79 1.44 -13.56
C GLN A 10 -19.17 1.52 -12.08
N GLU A 11 -20.15 0.71 -11.67
CA GLU A 11 -20.45 0.48 -10.26
C GLU A 11 -19.18 -0.02 -9.57
N ILE A 12 -18.63 0.81 -8.68
CA ILE A 12 -17.56 0.42 -7.77
C ILE A 12 -18.19 -0.61 -6.82
N ARG A 13 -18.06 -1.89 -7.16
CA ARG A 13 -18.35 -2.96 -6.21
C ARG A 13 -17.30 -2.86 -5.13
N ASP A 14 -17.71 -2.44 -3.94
CA ASP A 14 -16.90 -2.57 -2.74
C ASP A 14 -16.48 -4.02 -2.64
N ILE A 15 -15.21 -4.30 -2.96
CA ILE A 15 -14.64 -5.63 -2.85
C ILE A 15 -14.73 -5.93 -1.35
N THR A 16 -15.68 -6.78 -0.97
CA THR A 16 -15.86 -7.26 0.41
C THR A 16 -14.47 -7.57 0.94
N LYS A 17 -14.00 -6.82 1.94
CA LYS A 17 -12.61 -6.89 2.42
C LYS A 17 -12.25 -8.35 2.64
N ILE A 18 -11.48 -8.91 1.71
CA ILE A 18 -10.97 -10.27 1.86
C ILE A 18 -10.03 -10.19 3.05
N GLU A 19 -10.38 -10.84 4.15
CA GLU A 19 -9.44 -11.06 5.23
C GLU A 19 -8.31 -11.93 4.67
N ARG A 20 -7.19 -11.29 4.31
CA ARG A 20 -6.02 -11.99 3.77
C ARG A 20 -5.37 -12.76 4.89
N ILE A 21 -5.69 -14.04 5.03
CA ILE A 21 -4.86 -15.00 5.78
C ILE A 21 -3.73 -15.44 4.84
N GLY A 22 -2.55 -14.87 5.02
CA GLY A 22 -1.37 -15.17 4.20
C GLY A 22 -0.08 -14.72 4.90
N ALA A 23 1.09 -15.10 4.36
CA ALA A 23 2.38 -14.83 5.00
C ALA A 23 2.60 -13.34 5.35
N HIS A 24 2.11 -12.43 4.49
CA HIS A 24 2.23 -10.99 4.66
C HIS A 24 0.97 -10.33 5.24
N SER A 25 0.05 -11.12 5.81
CA SER A 25 -1.23 -10.65 6.36
C SER A 25 -1.08 -9.59 7.45
N HIS A 26 0.03 -9.60 8.19
CA HIS A 26 0.32 -8.69 9.30
C HIS A 26 1.05 -7.41 8.85
N ILE A 27 1.54 -7.34 7.61
CA ILE A 27 2.26 -6.16 7.09
C ILE A 27 1.25 -5.10 6.64
N ARG A 28 1.35 -3.91 7.23
CA ARG A 28 0.46 -2.76 6.98
C ARG A 28 1.17 -1.53 6.40
N GLY A 29 2.49 -1.57 6.34
CA GLY A 29 3.32 -0.48 5.79
C GLY A 29 4.79 -0.65 6.17
N LEU A 30 5.61 0.32 5.78
CA LEU A 30 7.07 0.30 6.03
C LEU A 30 7.45 0.69 7.47
N GLY A 31 6.53 1.28 8.24
CA GLY A 31 6.72 1.67 9.63
C GLY A 31 7.77 2.77 9.83
N LEU A 32 7.83 3.72 8.89
CA LEU A 32 8.71 4.89 8.93
C LEU A 32 8.04 6.05 9.67
N ASP A 33 8.84 6.96 10.22
CA ASP A 33 8.39 8.27 10.67
C ASP A 33 8.55 9.35 9.58
N ASP A 34 8.29 10.61 9.96
CA ASP A 34 8.34 11.75 9.04
C ASP A 34 9.76 12.07 8.53
N ALA A 35 10.79 11.55 9.19
CA ALA A 35 12.18 11.65 8.76
C ALA A 35 12.64 10.46 7.92
N LEU A 36 11.70 9.59 7.48
CA LEU A 36 11.97 8.31 6.80
C LEU A 36 12.75 7.30 7.65
N GLU A 37 12.74 7.46 8.97
CA GLU A 37 13.45 6.56 9.87
C GLU A 37 12.54 5.40 10.34
N PRO A 38 12.99 4.14 10.20
CA PRO A 38 12.20 2.99 10.60
C PRO A 38 12.21 2.81 12.11
N ARG A 39 11.01 2.70 12.71
CA ARG A 39 10.87 2.30 14.11
C ARG A 39 11.26 0.82 14.29
N PRO A 40 11.83 0.41 15.44
CA PRO A 40 12.28 -0.97 15.69
C PRO A 40 11.22 -2.03 15.39
N ILE A 41 9.98 -1.76 15.78
CA ILE A 41 8.78 -2.56 15.51
C ILE A 41 7.66 -1.59 15.12
N SER A 42 7.11 -1.71 13.91
CA SER A 42 6.00 -0.86 13.45
C SER A 42 5.34 -1.42 12.19
N GLN A 43 4.01 -1.25 12.08
CA GLN A 43 3.20 -1.65 10.91
C GLN A 43 3.42 -3.10 10.42
N GLY A 44 3.70 -4.01 11.36
CA GLY A 44 3.98 -5.42 11.06
C GLY A 44 5.43 -5.73 10.70
N MET A 45 6.28 -4.72 10.55
CA MET A 45 7.71 -4.89 10.29
C MET A 45 8.51 -4.94 11.61
N VAL A 46 9.52 -5.81 11.66
CA VAL A 46 10.48 -5.94 12.77
C VAL A 46 11.90 -5.90 12.21
N GLY A 47 12.75 -5.00 12.70
CA GLY A 47 14.13 -4.87 12.24
C GLY A 47 14.25 -4.37 10.80
N GLN A 48 15.24 -4.89 10.06
CA GLN A 48 15.54 -4.55 8.65
C GLN A 48 15.62 -3.04 8.37
N GLN A 49 16.28 -2.31 9.28
CA GLN A 49 16.25 -0.84 9.30
C GLN A 49 16.78 -0.22 8.00
N ALA A 50 17.97 -0.63 7.55
CA ALA A 50 18.57 -0.10 6.33
C ALA A 50 17.68 -0.32 5.09
N ALA A 51 17.13 -1.53 4.94
CA ALA A 51 16.25 -1.87 3.82
C ALA A 51 14.93 -1.09 3.85
N ARG A 52 14.33 -0.94 5.03
CA ARG A 52 13.08 -0.17 5.21
C ARG A 52 13.28 1.31 4.92
N ARG A 53 14.39 1.90 5.36
CA ARG A 53 14.76 3.28 5.03
C ARG A 53 14.92 3.46 3.51
N ALA A 54 15.66 2.57 2.86
CA ALA A 54 15.84 2.60 1.41
C ALA A 54 14.51 2.50 0.65
N ALA A 55 13.61 1.60 1.09
CA ALA A 55 12.26 1.50 0.54
C ALA A 55 11.43 2.78 0.72
N GLY A 56 11.63 3.49 1.84
CA GLY A 56 11.02 4.81 2.07
C GLY A 56 11.46 5.86 1.06
N VAL A 57 12.77 5.93 0.80
CA VAL A 57 13.32 6.83 -0.23
C VAL A 57 12.75 6.52 -1.61
N ILE A 58 12.66 5.24 -1.98
CA ILE A 58 12.05 4.82 -3.25
C ILE A 58 10.57 5.25 -3.32
N LEU A 59 9.81 5.09 -2.23
CA LEU A 59 8.42 5.51 -2.18
C LEU A 59 8.25 7.01 -2.42
N GLU A 60 9.13 7.85 -1.87
CA GLU A 60 9.12 9.30 -2.12
C GLU A 60 9.51 9.68 -3.55
N MET A 61 10.36 8.88 -4.21
CA MET A 61 10.73 9.11 -5.61
C MET A 61 9.60 8.77 -6.59
N VAL A 62 8.70 7.85 -6.23
CA VAL A 62 7.64 7.34 -7.12
C VAL A 62 6.32 8.10 -6.98
N LYS A 63 6.10 8.78 -5.84
CA LYS A 63 4.96 9.67 -5.63
C LYS A 63 5.02 10.88 -6.55
#